data_AF-A0A949GNK0-F1
#
_entry.id   AF-A0A949GNK0-F1
#
_cell.length_a   1.000
_cell.length_b   1.000
_cell.length_c   1.000
_cell.angle_alpha   90.00
_cell.angle_beta   90.00
_cell.angle_gamma   90.00
#
_symmetry.space_group_name_H-M   'P 1'
#
loop_
_entity.id
_entity.type
_entity.pdbx_description
1 polymer ?
#
loop_
_entity_poly.entity_id
_entity_poly.type
_entity_poly.pdbx_seq_one_letter_code
_entity_poly.pdbx_strand_id
1 'polypeptide(L)'
;MLLHPSARLLTSAFQVSRIWEINRRSAPVEDTVLPIRREYLLIIRPQRTVEVHRLSLGIFAALMTFQDGATVAEARRETEWAEPNVDFPNLLTTLTASGAFAGVANGKHLT
;
A
#
# COMPACT_ATOMS: atom_id res chain seq x y z
N MET A 1 -12.40 1.34 5.68
CA MET A 1 -11.35 0.91 6.63
C MET A 1 -10.54 2.14 7.02
N LEU A 2 -9.96 2.22 8.20
CA LEU A 2 -9.10 3.34 8.60
C LEU A 2 -7.63 2.93 8.50
N LEU A 3 -6.86 3.58 7.63
CA LEU A 3 -5.42 3.34 7.53
C LEU A 3 -4.74 3.65 8.85
N HIS A 4 -3.73 2.85 9.20
CA HIS A 4 -2.92 3.15 10.37
C HIS A 4 -2.21 4.49 10.19
N PRO A 5 -2.09 5.36 11.21
CA PRO A 5 -1.46 6.69 11.07
C PRO A 5 -0.02 6.66 10.56
N SER A 6 0.67 5.52 10.68
CA SER A 6 2.01 5.32 10.13
C SER A 6 2.03 4.84 8.68
N ALA A 7 0.90 4.42 8.12
CA ALA A 7 0.79 3.95 6.75
C ALA A 7 1.00 5.13 5.80
N ARG A 8 1.84 4.95 4.78
CA ARG A 8 2.07 5.93 3.71
C ARG A 8 1.99 5.24 2.37
N LEU A 9 1.26 5.87 1.46
CA LEU A 9 1.20 5.48 0.06
C LEU A 9 2.18 6.35 -0.72
N LEU A 10 2.98 5.70 -1.57
CA LEU A 10 3.96 6.37 -2.41
C LEU A 10 3.87 5.83 -3.83
N THR A 11 3.95 6.74 -4.81
CA THR A 11 4.18 6.37 -6.21
C THR A 11 5.51 6.95 -6.67
N SER A 12 6.19 6.25 -7.56
CA SER A 12 7.46 6.70 -8.13
C SER A 12 7.60 6.18 -9.55
N ALA A 13 8.23 6.95 -10.44
CA ALA A 13 8.65 6.47 -11.76
C ALA A 13 9.92 5.57 -11.70
N PHE A 14 10.58 5.55 -10.56
CA PHE A 14 11.82 4.81 -10.31
C PHE A 14 11.61 3.73 -9.24
N GLN A 15 12.47 2.71 -9.24
CA GLN A 15 12.44 1.59 -8.28
C GLN A 15 12.94 1.98 -6.88
N VAL A 16 12.24 2.91 -6.22
CA VAL A 16 12.62 3.47 -4.91
C VAL A 16 12.71 2.38 -3.84
N SER A 17 11.82 1.38 -3.89
CA SER A 17 11.88 0.25 -2.97
C SER A 17 13.18 -0.55 -3.10
N ARG A 18 13.71 -0.71 -4.32
CA ARG A 18 14.99 -1.38 -4.56
C ARG A 18 16.17 -0.54 -4.09
N ILE A 19 16.14 0.77 -4.32
CA ILE A 19 17.15 1.70 -3.79
C ILE A 19 17.19 1.61 -2.27
N TRP A 20 16.03 1.60 -1.61
CA TRP A 20 15.93 1.44 -0.15
C TRP A 20 16.47 0.09 0.34
N GLU A 21 16.12 -1.01 -0.31
CA GLU A 21 16.64 -2.35 0.01
C GLU A 21 18.17 -2.40 -0.07
N ILE A 22 18.75 -1.81 -1.12
CA ILE A 22 20.21 -1.76 -1.33
C ILE A 22 20.86 -0.97 -0.19
N ASN A 23 20.34 0.22 0.14
CA ASN A 23 20.89 1.08 1.19
C ASN A 23 20.74 0.49 2.61
N ARG A 24 19.86 -0.49 2.81
CA ARG A 24 19.72 -1.18 4.10
C ARG A 24 20.74 -2.28 4.34
N ARG A 25 21.47 -2.73 3.31
CA ARG A 25 22.47 -3.78 3.45
C ARG A 25 23.78 -3.17 3.94
N SER A 26 24.49 -3.89 4.81
CA SER A 26 25.85 -3.51 5.24
C SER A 26 26.93 -3.86 4.21
N ALA A 27 26.54 -4.46 3.07
CA ALA A 27 27.46 -4.87 2.01
C ALA A 27 27.79 -3.69 1.08
N PRO A 28 28.98 -3.69 0.45
CA PRO A 28 29.29 -2.75 -0.63
C PRO A 28 28.21 -2.78 -1.71
N VAL A 29 27.83 -1.61 -2.20
CA VAL A 29 26.86 -1.48 -3.29
C VAL A 29 27.59 -1.68 -4.62
N GLU A 30 27.21 -2.70 -5.38
CA GLU A 30 27.64 -2.88 -6.76
C GLU A 30 26.91 -1.87 -7.66
N ASP A 31 27.59 -1.40 -8.71
CA ASP A 31 26.98 -0.56 -9.75
C ASP A 31 25.79 -1.31 -10.37
N THR A 32 24.58 -0.89 -10.00
CA THR A 32 23.33 -1.54 -10.39
C THR A 32 22.51 -0.59 -11.24
N VAL A 33 22.25 -0.96 -12.50
CA VAL A 33 21.30 -0.23 -13.35
C VAL A 33 19.89 -0.70 -13.04
N LEU A 34 19.05 0.19 -12.50
CA LEU A 34 17.65 -0.08 -12.24
C LEU A 34 16.80 0.47 -13.41
N PRO A 35 15.92 -0.34 -14.02
CA PRO A 35 15.08 0.14 -15.12
C PRO A 35 14.05 1.15 -14.59
N ILE A 36 13.69 2.11 -15.45
CA ILE A 36 12.59 3.03 -15.18
C ILE A 36 11.29 2.23 -15.20
N ARG A 37 10.73 2.01 -14.02
CA ARG A 37 9.49 1.28 -13.82
C ARG A 37 8.70 1.96 -12.72
N ARG A 38 7.44 2.28 -13.02
CA ARG A 38 6.53 2.86 -12.04
C ARG A 38 6.29 1.86 -10.91
N GLU A 39 6.39 2.33 -9.68
CA GLU A 39 6.07 1.57 -8.47
C GLU A 39 4.92 2.23 -7.71
N TYR A 40 4.11 1.38 -7.10
CA TYR A 40 3.08 1.72 -6.13
C TYR A 40 3.47 1.04 -4.83
N LEU A 41 3.64 1.80 -3.75
CA LEU A 41 4.22 1.30 -2.51
C LEU A 41 3.30 1.61 -1.33
N LEU A 42 3.18 0.65 -0.43
CA LEU A 42 2.68 0.83 0.93
C LEU A 42 3.86 0.75 1.90
N ILE A 43 4.06 1.81 2.66
CA ILE A 43 5.07 1.87 3.72
C ILE A 43 4.32 1.82 5.05
N ILE A 44 4.62 0.82 5.88
CA ILE A 44 4.00 0.63 7.20
C ILE A 44 5.06 0.39 8.27
N ARG A 45 4.65 0.50 9.54
CA ARG A 45 5.52 0.32 10.71
C ARG A 45 4.95 -0.65 11.75
N PRO A 46 4.58 -1.89 11.35
CA PRO A 46 4.12 -2.88 12.31
C PRO A 46 5.26 -3.19 13.30
N GLN A 47 4.93 -3.27 14.60
CA GLN A 47 5.87 -3.55 15.70
C GLN A 47 7.20 -2.77 15.65
N ARG A 48 7.15 -1.48 15.25
CA ARG A 48 8.31 -0.57 15.13
C ARG A 48 9.33 -0.92 14.04
N THR A 49 8.98 -1.82 13.11
CA THR A 49 9.82 -2.16 11.96
C THR A 49 9.27 -1.51 10.70
N VAL A 50 10.10 -0.78 9.94
CA VAL A 50 9.69 -0.25 8.64
C VAL A 50 9.64 -1.38 7.62
N GLU A 51 8.45 -1.58 7.06
CA GLU A 51 8.21 -2.48 5.95
C GLU A 51 7.77 -1.68 4.72
N VAL A 52 8.26 -2.09 3.56
CA VAL A 52 7.93 -1.48 2.26
C VAL A 52 7.36 -2.58 1.38
N HIS A 53 6.07 -2.48 1.09
CA HIS A 53 5.32 -3.43 0.28
C HIS A 53 5.13 -2.86 -1.12
N ARG A 54 5.54 -3.61 -2.15
CA ARG A 54 5.20 -3.31 -3.54
C ARG A 54 3.76 -3.73 -3.79
N LEU A 55 2.99 -2.85 -4.42
CA LEU A 55 1.58 -3.06 -4.69
C LEU A 55 1.33 -3.13 -6.20
N SER A 56 0.28 -3.86 -6.57
CA SER A 56 -0.35 -3.69 -7.87
C SER A 56 -1.14 -2.38 -7.90
N LEU A 57 -1.59 -1.98 -9.10
CA LEU A 57 -2.37 -0.75 -9.26
C LEU A 57 -3.73 -0.86 -8.56
N GLY A 58 -4.41 -2.01 -8.64
CA GLY A 58 -5.70 -2.21 -7.97
C GLY A 58 -5.60 -2.09 -6.45
N ILE A 59 -4.56 -2.69 -5.87
CA ILE A 59 -4.35 -2.61 -4.41
C ILE A 59 -4.07 -1.17 -3.98
N PHE A 60 -3.25 -0.45 -4.75
CA PHE A 60 -2.96 0.95 -4.46
C PHE A 60 -4.21 1.83 -4.56
N ALA A 61 -5.06 1.60 -5.56
CA ALA A 61 -6.34 2.28 -5.71
C ALA A 61 -7.24 2.06 -4.49
N ALA A 62 -7.39 0.81 -4.03
CA ALA A 62 -8.17 0.47 -2.83
C ALA A 62 -7.70 1.27 -1.59
N LEU A 63 -6.39 1.33 -1.37
CA LEU A 63 -5.79 2.01 -0.22
C LEU A 63 -5.93 3.53 -0.32
N MET A 64 -5.80 4.11 -1.51
CA MET A 64 -6.09 5.53 -1.74
C MET A 64 -7.56 5.85 -1.43
N THR A 65 -8.50 5.03 -1.91
CA THR A 65 -9.93 5.18 -1.58
C THR A 65 -10.17 5.14 -0.08
N PHE A 66 -9.52 4.22 0.66
CA PHE A 66 -9.61 4.20 2.12
C PHE A 66 -8.95 5.39 2.81
N GLN A 67 -7.87 5.93 2.25
CA GLN A 67 -7.21 7.12 2.76
C GLN A 67 -8.14 8.34 2.70
N ASP A 68 -8.99 8.39 1.67
CA ASP A 68 -10.01 9.44 1.48
C ASP A 68 -11.28 9.22 2.34
N GLY A 69 -11.28 8.21 3.22
CA GLY A 69 -12.38 7.93 4.13
C GLY A 69 -13.56 7.19 3.51
N ALA A 70 -13.41 6.67 2.30
CA ALA A 70 -14.48 5.98 1.59
C ALA A 70 -14.79 4.57 2.14
N THR A 71 -15.92 4.04 1.69
CA THR A 71 -16.46 2.75 2.10
C THR A 71 -15.72 1.56 1.46
N VAL A 72 -15.93 0.37 2.00
CA VAL A 72 -15.41 -0.89 1.42
C VAL A 72 -15.98 -1.17 0.03
N ALA A 73 -17.24 -0.80 -0.22
CA ALA A 73 -17.88 -0.97 -1.52
C ALA A 73 -17.24 -0.07 -2.59
N GLU A 74 -16.96 1.19 -2.24
CA GLU A 74 -16.26 2.13 -3.13
C GLU A 74 -14.84 1.64 -3.42
N ALA A 75 -14.08 1.26 -2.39
CA ALA A 75 -12.73 0.72 -2.57
C ALA A 75 -12.72 -0.52 -3.49
N ARG A 76 -13.71 -1.43 -3.36
CA ARG A 76 -13.85 -2.57 -4.26
C ARG A 76 -14.06 -2.15 -5.71
N ARG A 77 -14.95 -1.17 -5.94
CA ARG A 77 -15.22 -0.65 -7.28
C ARG A 77 -13.98 -0.02 -7.90
N GLU A 78 -13.27 0.82 -7.15
CA GLU A 78 -12.04 1.46 -7.65
C GLU A 78 -10.93 0.43 -7.90
N THR A 79 -10.85 -0.62 -7.08
CA THR A 79 -9.93 -1.75 -7.31
C THR A 79 -10.23 -2.43 -8.65
N GLU A 80 -11.48 -2.82 -8.88
CA GLU A 80 -11.90 -3.53 -10.09
C GLU A 80 -11.71 -2.66 -11.34
N TRP A 81 -11.99 -1.36 -11.24
CA TRP A 81 -11.77 -0.41 -12.34
C TRP A 81 -10.28 -0.29 -12.69
N ALA A 82 -9.43 -0.21 -11.68
CA ALA A 82 -8.00 -0.04 -11.86
C ALA A 82 -7.28 -1.33 -12.29
N GLU A 83 -7.77 -2.48 -11.81
CA GLU A 83 -7.24 -3.80 -12.11
C GLU A 83 -8.37 -4.85 -12.03
N PRO A 84 -8.90 -5.29 -13.18
CA PRO A 84 -9.99 -6.26 -13.21
C PRO A 84 -9.60 -7.62 -12.64
N ASN A 85 -10.58 -8.35 -12.11
CA ASN A 85 -10.44 -9.71 -11.54
C ASN A 85 -9.57 -9.79 -10.27
N VAL A 86 -9.36 -8.69 -9.55
CA VAL A 86 -8.69 -8.74 -8.25
C VAL A 86 -9.59 -9.45 -7.23
N ASP A 87 -9.04 -10.45 -6.53
CA ASP A 87 -9.69 -11.08 -5.38
C ASP A 87 -9.71 -10.10 -4.19
N PHE A 88 -10.70 -9.19 -4.21
CA PHE A 88 -10.84 -8.13 -3.23
C PHE A 88 -11.03 -8.65 -1.78
N PRO A 89 -11.82 -9.71 -1.51
CA PRO A 89 -11.90 -10.30 -0.18
C PRO A 89 -10.55 -10.78 0.36
N ASN A 90 -9.76 -11.51 -0.45
CA ASN A 90 -8.45 -11.96 -0.04
C ASN A 90 -7.47 -10.79 0.16
N LEU A 91 -7.54 -9.78 -0.71
CA LEU A 91 -6.79 -8.54 -0.59
C LEU A 91 -7.07 -7.85 0.76
N LEU A 92 -8.34 -7.66 1.10
CA LEU A 92 -8.74 -6.98 2.33
C LEU A 92 -8.25 -7.74 3.57
N THR A 93 -8.34 -9.08 3.53
CA THR A 93 -7.82 -9.96 4.58
C THR A 93 -6.31 -9.79 4.75
N THR A 94 -5.57 -9.80 3.64
CA THR A 94 -4.11 -9.65 3.63
C THR A 94 -3.68 -8.28 4.17
N LEU A 95 -4.32 -7.19 3.72
CA LEU A 95 -4.01 -5.83 4.18
C LEU A 95 -4.32 -5.66 5.67
N THR A 96 -5.41 -6.25 6.15
CA THR A 96 -5.76 -6.23 7.58
C THR A 96 -4.71 -6.96 8.41
N ALA A 97 -4.26 -8.14 7.97
CA ALA A 97 -3.23 -8.90 8.66
C ALA A 97 -1.85 -8.22 8.66
N SER A 98 -1.55 -7.40 7.63
CA SER A 98 -0.27 -6.68 7.53
C SER A 98 -0.11 -5.52 8.53
N GLY A 99 -1.19 -5.09 9.21
CA GLY A 99 -1.17 -3.89 10.04
C GLY A 99 -1.32 -2.59 9.24
N ALA A 100 -1.79 -2.66 7.99
CA ALA A 100 -2.08 -1.48 7.17
C ALA A 100 -3.24 -0.63 7.75
N PHE A 101 -4.15 -1.25 8.49
CA PHE A 101 -5.31 -0.58 9.09
C PHE A 101 -5.20 -0.50 10.62
N ALA A 102 -5.68 0.62 11.19
CA ALA A 102 -5.83 0.79 12.64
C ALA A 102 -7.23 0.44 13.13
N GLY A 103 -8.20 0.26 12.22
CA GLY A 103 -9.56 -0.11 12.59
C GLY A 103 -10.54 -0.06 11.43
N VAL A 104 -11.80 -0.29 11.78
CA VAL A 104 -12.94 -0.16 10.88
C VAL A 104 -13.65 1.16 11.19
N ALA A 105 -13.91 1.95 10.16
CA ALA A 105 -14.73 3.15 10.34
C ALA A 105 -16.15 2.71 10.69
N ASN A 106 -16.66 3.12 11.85
CA ASN A 106 -18.07 2.95 12.17
C ASN A 106 -18.85 3.91 11.26
N GLY A 107 -19.77 3.37 10.46
CA GLY A 107 -20.67 4.17 9.64
C GLY A 107 -21.65 4.94 10.53
N LYS A 108 -21.21 6.08 11.08
CA LYS A 108 -22.00 7.23 11.58
C LYS A 108 -21.13 8.20 12.38
N HIS A 109 -20.71 9.29 11.76
CA HIS A 109 -20.90 10.62 12.35
C HIS A 109 -20.93 11.68 11.24
N LEU A 110 -22.15 12.00 10.81
CA LEU A 110 -22.48 13.35 10.35
C LEU A 110 -22.97 14.08 11.60
N THR A 111 -22.21 15.08 12.04
CA THR A 111 -22.69 16.25 12.79
C THR A 111 -21.81 17.41 12.40
#